data_AF-A0A5E4W657-F1
#
_entry.id   AF-A0A5E4W657-F1
#
_cell.length_a   1.000
_cell.length_b   1.000
_cell.length_c   1.000
_cell.angle_alpha   90.00
_cell.angle_beta   90.00
_cell.angle_gamma   90.00
#
_symmetry.space_group_name_H-M   'P 1'
#
loop_
_entity.id
_entity.type
_entity.pdbx_description
1 polymer ?
#
loop_
_entity_poly.entity_id
_entity_poly.type
_entity_poly.pdbx_seq_one_letter_code
_entity_poly.pdbx_strand_id
1 'polypeptide(L)'
;MAYRGGRMPISPPQIKKWLPKWEPFARLLSWGMFTNSGERMRRRITINVFDPLAAIHEIASDMHAAGGISKRTMREYDELCIPPVPEYTKTAIIKIRKSVRVSQGVLAAYLNTSPSTVQKWEAGTKKPSGAAAKLLQVIEKHGLEVLA
;
A
#
# COMPACT_ATOMS: atom_id res chain seq x y z
N MET A 1 -45.74 -18.82 23.45
CA MET A 1 -45.78 -18.02 22.20
C MET A 1 -45.28 -16.62 22.55
N ALA A 2 -44.31 -15.95 21.94
CA ALA A 2 -43.54 -16.12 20.71
C ALA A 2 -42.17 -15.38 20.88
N TYR A 3 -41.14 -15.82 20.17
CA TYR A 3 -39.83 -15.16 20.05
C TYR A 3 -39.83 -14.05 18.98
N ARG A 4 -39.11 -12.94 19.22
CA ARG A 4 -38.41 -11.99 18.30
C ARG A 4 -38.10 -10.71 19.10
N GLY A 5 -36.92 -10.08 19.14
CA GLY A 5 -35.75 -10.01 18.26
C GLY A 5 -35.42 -8.51 18.06
N GLY A 6 -34.36 -7.97 18.66
CA GLY A 6 -34.02 -6.54 18.51
C GLY A 6 -32.70 -6.09 19.15
N ARG A 7 -31.66 -5.99 18.31
CA ARG A 7 -30.41 -5.18 18.38
C ARG A 7 -29.85 -4.78 19.76
N MET A 8 -28.72 -5.39 20.13
CA MET A 8 -27.81 -4.88 21.16
C MET A 8 -26.94 -3.70 20.64
N PRO A 9 -26.64 -2.71 21.50
CA PRO A 9 -25.84 -1.54 21.14
C PRO A 9 -24.35 -1.89 21.00
N ILE A 10 -23.70 -1.27 20.01
CA ILE A 10 -22.28 -1.43 19.71
C ILE A 10 -21.48 -0.65 20.77
N SER A 11 -20.80 -1.36 21.65
CA SER A 11 -19.81 -0.80 22.57
C SER A 11 -18.51 -0.47 21.80
N PRO A 12 -17.92 0.73 21.97
CA PRO A 12 -16.64 1.05 21.35
C PRO A 12 -15.51 0.12 21.86
N PRO A 13 -14.69 -0.49 21.00
CA PRO A 13 -13.57 -1.32 21.46
C PRO A 13 -12.51 -0.46 22.16
N GLN A 14 -12.16 -0.90 23.36
CA GLN A 14 -11.27 -0.26 24.32
C GLN A 14 -9.83 -0.13 23.78
N ILE A 15 -9.49 1.01 23.16
CA ILE A 15 -8.12 1.38 22.74
C ILE A 15 -7.18 1.66 23.94
N LYS A 16 -7.67 1.57 25.18
CA LYS A 16 -6.91 1.89 26.41
C LYS A 16 -6.21 0.69 27.08
N LYS A 17 -6.14 -0.49 26.45
CA LYS A 17 -5.51 -1.68 27.05
C LYS A 17 -4.11 -2.03 26.51
N TRP A 18 -3.54 -1.19 25.64
CA TRP A 18 -2.29 -1.50 24.92
C TRP A 18 -1.16 -0.45 25.03
N LEU A 19 -1.16 0.39 26.06
CA LEU A 19 0.05 1.06 26.58
C LEU A 19 -0.05 1.00 28.11
N PRO A 20 0.92 0.40 28.84
CA PRO A 20 2.37 0.64 28.73
C PRO A 20 3.23 -0.65 28.84
N LYS A 21 3.87 -1.09 27.75
CA LYS A 21 4.89 -2.16 27.77
C LYS A 21 6.06 -1.94 26.81
N TRP A 22 6.32 -0.70 26.40
CA TRP A 22 7.33 -0.40 25.36
C TRP A 22 8.48 0.51 25.80
N GLU A 23 8.56 0.86 27.09
CA GLU A 23 9.64 1.72 27.59
C GLU A 23 11.05 1.07 27.77
N PRO A 24 11.25 -0.27 27.89
CA PRO A 24 12.61 -0.80 28.00
C PRO A 24 13.39 -0.83 26.67
N PHE A 25 12.72 -0.75 25.52
CA PHE A 25 13.38 -0.80 24.20
C PHE A 25 13.89 0.56 23.70
N ALA A 26 13.49 1.66 24.35
CA ALA A 26 13.86 3.02 23.93
C ALA A 26 15.28 3.45 24.36
N ARG A 27 16.09 2.56 24.96
CA ARG A 27 17.43 2.87 25.49
C ARG A 27 18.61 2.21 24.76
N LEU A 28 18.40 1.71 23.54
CA LEU A 28 19.47 1.11 22.71
C LEU A 28 19.65 1.76 21.34
N LEU A 29 19.40 3.07 21.23
CA LEU A 29 19.87 3.88 20.11
C LEU A 29 20.44 5.20 20.61
N SER A 30 21.57 5.11 21.33
CA SER A 30 22.55 6.20 21.33
C SER A 30 23.25 6.20 19.97
N TRP A 31 22.75 7.05 19.08
CA TRP A 31 23.45 7.79 18.04
C TRP A 31 24.70 7.13 17.40
N GLY A 32 24.49 6.64 16.17
CA GLY A 32 25.52 6.42 15.18
C GLY A 32 25.01 6.86 13.81
N MET A 33 25.21 8.15 13.51
CA MET A 33 25.33 8.71 12.16
C MET A 33 24.25 8.35 11.13
N PHE A 34 23.28 9.25 10.93
CA PHE A 34 22.63 9.37 9.62
C PHE A 34 22.45 10.84 9.22
N THR A 35 23.56 11.56 9.13
CA THR A 35 23.66 12.69 8.21
C THR A 35 24.09 12.15 6.86
N ASN A 36 23.11 11.81 6.01
CA ASN A 36 23.27 12.01 4.57
C ASN A 36 22.01 12.71 4.06
N SER A 37 21.90 13.97 4.48
CA SER A 37 21.19 15.00 3.73
C SER A 37 21.89 15.12 2.36
N GLY A 38 21.25 14.70 1.27
CA GLY A 38 21.76 15.09 -0.04
C GLY A 38 21.39 14.28 -1.27
N GLU A 39 20.81 13.08 -1.17
CA GLU A 39 20.49 12.30 -2.37
C GLU A 39 19.01 11.99 -2.48
N ARG A 40 18.25 13.07 -2.73
CA ARG A 40 16.96 13.01 -3.41
C ARG A 40 17.19 12.56 -4.85
N MET A 41 17.62 11.31 -5.03
CA MET A 41 17.75 10.72 -6.35
C MET A 41 16.34 10.42 -6.86
N ARG A 42 15.81 11.34 -7.67
CA ARG A 42 14.68 11.11 -8.57
C ARG A 42 15.07 9.98 -9.55
N ARG A 43 15.03 8.73 -9.11
CA ARG A 43 15.11 7.58 -10.01
C ARG A 43 13.70 7.17 -10.40
N ARG A 44 13.24 7.90 -11.41
CA ARG A 44 12.55 7.41 -12.60
C ARG A 44 11.55 6.30 -12.30
N ILE A 45 10.28 6.69 -12.18
CA ILE A 45 9.15 5.85 -12.61
C ILE A 45 9.64 5.15 -13.86
N THR A 46 9.70 3.82 -13.87
CA THR A 46 9.84 3.06 -15.11
C THR A 46 8.53 3.27 -15.87
N ILE A 47 8.33 4.48 -16.39
CA ILE A 47 7.47 4.70 -17.53
C ILE A 47 8.24 3.96 -18.59
N ASN A 48 7.73 2.80 -18.96
CA ASN A 48 8.22 2.09 -20.11
C ASN A 48 8.16 3.11 -21.25
N VAL A 49 9.31 3.51 -21.81
CA VAL A 49 9.40 4.56 -22.84
C VAL A 49 8.73 4.09 -24.16
N PHE A 50 8.17 2.88 -24.14
CA PHE A 50 7.33 2.26 -25.15
C PHE A 50 5.99 1.84 -24.51
N ASP A 51 5.26 2.79 -23.92
CA ASP A 51 3.88 2.60 -23.50
C ASP A 51 2.97 3.29 -24.53
N PRO A 52 2.37 2.55 -25.48
CA PRO A 52 1.46 3.12 -26.48
C PRO A 52 0.32 3.92 -25.84
N LEU A 53 -0.10 3.55 -24.63
CA LEU A 53 -1.16 4.26 -23.92
C LEU A 53 -0.70 5.63 -23.42
N ALA A 54 0.57 5.78 -23.06
CA ALA A 54 1.12 7.07 -22.65
C ALA A 54 1.13 8.10 -23.80
N ALA A 55 1.49 7.66 -25.01
CA ALA A 55 1.46 8.52 -26.19
C ALA A 55 0.02 8.91 -26.58
N ILE A 56 -0.92 7.97 -26.52
CA ILE A 56 -2.35 8.23 -26.77
C ILE A 56 -2.90 9.20 -25.71
N HIS A 57 -2.50 9.04 -24.45
CA HIS A 57 -2.91 9.91 -23.35
C HIS A 57 -2.42 11.34 -23.52
N GLU A 58 -1.18 11.53 -23.99
CA GLU A 58 -0.63 12.85 -24.30
C GLU A 58 -1.47 13.57 -25.37
N ILE A 59 -1.78 12.89 -26.48
CA ILE A 59 -2.65 13.43 -27.54
C ILE A 59 -4.05 13.75 -27.00
N ALA A 60 -4.62 12.87 -26.17
CA ALA A 60 -5.91 13.13 -25.54
C ALA A 60 -5.86 14.36 -24.62
N SER A 61 -4.75 14.57 -23.92
CA SER A 61 -4.52 15.74 -23.07
C SER A 61 -4.53 17.05 -23.87
N ASP A 62 -3.82 17.09 -25.00
CA ASP A 62 -3.81 18.24 -25.90
C ASP A 62 -5.20 18.51 -26.49
N MET A 63 -5.91 17.44 -26.89
CA MET A 63 -7.27 17.55 -27.40
C MET A 63 -8.25 18.04 -26.33
N HIS A 64 -8.08 17.64 -25.07
CA HIS A 64 -8.86 18.18 -23.96
C HIS A 64 -8.54 19.67 -23.72
N ALA A 65 -7.27 20.05 -23.76
CA ALA A 65 -6.84 21.45 -23.59
C ALA A 65 -7.38 22.37 -24.69
N ALA A 66 -7.48 21.87 -25.93
CA ALA A 66 -8.10 22.55 -27.05
C ALA A 66 -9.65 22.54 -27.02
N GLY A 67 -10.27 21.90 -26.03
CA GLY A 67 -11.73 21.75 -25.92
C GLY A 67 -12.33 20.71 -26.87
N GLY A 68 -11.51 19.92 -27.56
CA GLY A 68 -11.93 18.88 -28.51
C GLY A 68 -12.49 17.62 -27.86
N ILE A 69 -12.17 17.35 -26.58
CA ILE A 69 -12.84 16.30 -25.79
C ILE A 69 -13.30 16.80 -24.44
N SER A 70 -14.34 16.15 -23.92
CA SER A 70 -14.90 16.47 -22.61
C SER A 70 -14.02 15.98 -21.47
N LYS A 71 -14.19 16.58 -20.28
CA LYS A 71 -13.58 16.09 -19.03
C LYS A 71 -14.00 14.64 -18.70
N ARG A 72 -15.16 14.18 -19.16
CA ARG A 72 -15.58 12.78 -18.99
C ARG A 72 -14.71 11.86 -19.83
N THR A 73 -14.54 12.20 -21.11
CA THR A 73 -13.70 11.45 -22.06
C THR A 73 -12.24 11.42 -21.60
N MET A 74 -11.71 12.53 -21.07
CA MET A 74 -10.34 12.55 -20.52
C MET A 74 -10.15 11.55 -19.37
N ARG A 75 -11.15 11.38 -18.49
CA ARG A 75 -11.10 10.38 -17.41
C ARG A 75 -11.05 8.94 -17.93
N GLU A 76 -11.72 8.66 -19.05
CA GLU A 76 -11.67 7.33 -19.68
C GLU A 76 -10.24 7.04 -20.17
N TYR A 77 -9.52 8.04 -20.72
CA TYR A 77 -8.10 7.91 -21.06
C TYR A 77 -7.20 7.78 -19.83
N ASP A 78 -7.48 8.50 -18.74
CA ASP A 78 -6.74 8.37 -17.47
C ASP A 78 -6.85 6.93 -16.92
N GLU A 79 -8.04 6.33 -16.98
CA GLU A 79 -8.30 4.96 -16.51
C GLU A 79 -7.52 3.91 -17.31
N LEU A 80 -7.38 4.10 -18.62
CA LEU A 80 -6.58 3.21 -19.48
C LEU A 80 -5.10 3.22 -19.10
N CYS A 81 -4.60 4.32 -18.53
CA CYS A 81 -3.21 4.46 -18.12
C CYS A 81 -2.92 3.91 -16.70
N ILE A 82 -3.92 3.33 -16.01
CA ILE A 82 -3.70 2.75 -14.69
C ILE A 82 -2.84 1.49 -14.83
N PRO A 83 -1.62 1.46 -14.27
CA PRO A 83 -0.76 0.31 -14.41
C PRO A 83 -1.35 -0.89 -13.65
N PRO A 84 -1.27 -2.10 -14.23
CA PRO A 84 -1.77 -3.30 -13.57
C PRO A 84 -1.03 -3.53 -12.26
N VAL A 85 -1.75 -4.07 -11.28
CA VAL A 85 -1.15 -4.47 -10.00
C VAL A 85 -0.34 -5.75 -10.23
N PRO A 86 0.95 -5.79 -9.87
CA PRO A 86 1.77 -6.98 -10.07
C PRO A 86 1.26 -8.15 -9.22
N GLU A 87 1.43 -9.36 -9.74
CA GLU A 87 1.22 -10.56 -8.95
C GLU A 87 2.39 -10.76 -7.97
N TYR A 88 2.07 -10.91 -6.69
CA TYR A 88 3.07 -11.13 -5.66
C TYR A 88 3.28 -12.61 -5.36
N THR A 89 4.51 -13.07 -5.51
CA THR A 89 4.96 -14.39 -5.05
C THR A 89 5.28 -14.37 -3.56
N LYS A 90 5.27 -15.55 -2.92
CA LYS A 90 5.63 -15.68 -1.50
C LYS A 90 6.99 -15.04 -1.17
N THR A 91 7.97 -15.20 -2.06
CA THR A 91 9.32 -14.67 -1.89
C THR A 91 9.36 -13.15 -2.03
N ALA A 92 8.57 -12.58 -2.95
CA ALA A 92 8.44 -11.13 -3.10
C ALA A 92 7.86 -10.49 -1.82
N ILE A 93 6.83 -11.09 -1.23
CA ILE A 93 6.18 -10.57 -0.02
C ILE A 93 7.14 -10.60 1.17
N ILE A 94 7.88 -11.71 1.34
CA ILE A 94 8.94 -11.80 2.37
C ILE A 94 10.01 -10.72 2.15
N LYS A 95 10.39 -10.48 0.89
CA LYS A 95 11.39 -9.46 0.53
C LYS A 95 10.91 -8.05 0.89
N ILE A 96 9.67 -7.71 0.55
CA ILE A 96 9.06 -6.41 0.89
C ILE A 96 9.02 -6.24 2.41
N ARG A 97 8.52 -7.23 3.16
CA ARG A 97 8.46 -7.13 4.62
C ARG A 97 9.85 -6.91 5.24
N LYS A 98 10.85 -7.64 4.75
CA LYS A 98 12.23 -7.53 5.24
C LYS A 98 12.88 -6.21 4.83
N SER A 99 12.58 -5.66 3.65
CA SER A 99 13.14 -4.37 3.22
C SER A 99 12.67 -3.22 4.10
N VAL A 100 11.42 -3.29 4.57
CA VAL A 100 10.84 -2.30 5.51
C VAL A 100 11.06 -2.67 6.99
N ARG A 101 11.80 -3.76 7.27
CA ARG A 101 12.29 -4.17 8.60
C ARG A 101 11.20 -4.36 9.68
N VAL A 102 10.05 -4.91 9.30
CA VAL A 102 8.97 -5.19 10.26
C VAL A 102 8.66 -6.68 10.45
N SER A 103 7.99 -6.97 11.57
CA SER A 103 7.42 -8.30 11.82
C SER A 103 6.17 -8.54 10.96
N GLN A 104 5.76 -9.81 10.80
CA GLN A 104 4.53 -10.15 10.07
C GLN A 104 3.29 -9.48 10.70
N GLY A 105 3.23 -9.39 12.02
CA GLY A 105 2.12 -8.75 12.73
C GLY A 105 2.05 -7.25 12.51
N VAL A 106 3.21 -6.58 12.49
CA VAL A 106 3.27 -5.13 12.19
C VAL A 106 2.88 -4.86 10.74
N LEU A 107 3.39 -5.64 9.78
CA LEU A 107 2.95 -5.52 8.37
C LEU A 107 1.44 -5.74 8.23
N ALA A 108 0.88 -6.72 8.96
CA ALA A 108 -0.55 -6.99 8.95
C ALA A 108 -1.37 -5.80 9.47
N ALA A 109 -0.90 -5.12 10.52
CA ALA A 109 -1.55 -3.93 11.06
C ALA A 109 -1.61 -2.79 10.02
N TYR A 110 -0.48 -2.51 9.34
CA TYR A 110 -0.43 -1.51 8.26
C TYR A 110 -1.33 -1.86 7.08
N LEU A 111 -1.44 -3.14 6.73
CA LEU A 111 -2.28 -3.61 5.63
C LEU A 111 -3.76 -3.83 6.03
N ASN A 112 -4.15 -3.45 7.25
CA ASN A 112 -5.47 -3.68 7.82
C ASN A 112 -5.95 -5.14 7.62
N THR A 113 -5.07 -6.10 7.92
CA THR A 113 -5.35 -7.53 7.80
C THR A 113 -4.85 -8.31 9.02
N SER A 114 -5.13 -9.61 9.09
CA SER A 114 -4.67 -10.45 10.19
C SER A 114 -3.22 -10.92 9.98
N PRO A 115 -2.44 -11.14 11.06
CA PRO A 115 -1.12 -11.78 10.96
C PRO A 115 -1.17 -13.13 10.24
N SER A 116 -2.26 -13.89 10.43
CA SER A 116 -2.48 -15.18 9.77
C SER A 116 -2.62 -15.06 8.25
N THR A 117 -3.14 -13.92 7.77
CA THR A 117 -3.26 -13.63 6.34
C THR A 117 -1.87 -13.41 5.74
N VAL A 118 -1.05 -12.57 6.37
CA VAL A 118 0.34 -12.34 5.96
C VAL A 118 1.15 -13.63 6.00
N GLN A 119 0.97 -14.45 7.03
CA GLN A 119 1.62 -15.76 7.13
C GLN A 119 1.23 -16.68 5.97
N LYS A 120 -0.06 -16.76 5.59
CA LYS A 120 -0.52 -17.55 4.43
C LYS A 120 0.05 -17.05 3.11
N TRP A 121 0.21 -15.73 2.97
CA TRP A 121 0.87 -15.13 1.81
C TRP A 121 2.36 -15.50 1.74
N GLU A 122 3.08 -15.39 2.85
CA GLU A 122 4.51 -15.75 2.92
C GLU A 122 4.76 -17.26 2.85
N ALA A 123 3.77 -18.08 3.23
CA ALA A 123 3.78 -19.53 3.01
C ALA A 123 3.42 -19.92 1.56
N GLY A 124 2.80 -19.02 0.81
CA GLY A 124 2.34 -19.26 -0.57
C GLY A 124 1.03 -20.06 -0.66
N THR A 125 0.31 -20.26 0.45
CA THR A 125 -0.99 -20.95 0.44
C THR A 125 -2.14 -20.04 0.01
N LYS A 126 -1.93 -18.72 0.07
CA LYS A 126 -2.82 -17.71 -0.51
C LYS A 126 -2.00 -16.63 -1.20
N LYS A 127 -2.62 -15.90 -2.13
CA LYS A 127 -2.06 -14.69 -2.74
C LYS A 127 -2.81 -13.44 -2.25
N PRO A 128 -2.14 -12.30 -2.09
CA PRO A 128 -2.83 -11.02 -1.95
C PRO A 128 -3.53 -10.67 -3.27
N SER A 129 -4.71 -10.09 -3.20
CA SER A 129 -5.48 -9.65 -4.37
C SER A 129 -6.18 -8.31 -4.10
N GLY A 130 -6.62 -7.65 -5.18
CA GLY A 130 -7.32 -6.37 -5.11
C GLY A 130 -6.53 -5.31 -4.32
N ALA A 131 -7.16 -4.72 -3.31
CA ALA A 131 -6.57 -3.67 -2.49
C ALA A 131 -5.28 -4.12 -1.78
N ALA A 132 -5.21 -5.37 -1.31
CA ALA A 132 -4.02 -5.86 -0.60
C ALA A 132 -2.78 -5.90 -1.51
N ALA A 133 -2.94 -6.36 -2.75
CA ALA A 133 -1.86 -6.36 -3.73
C ALA A 133 -1.46 -4.92 -4.11
N LYS A 134 -2.42 -4.00 -4.23
CA LYS A 134 -2.13 -2.58 -4.48
C LYS A 134 -1.35 -1.95 -3.33
N LEU A 135 -1.72 -2.20 -2.08
CA LEU A 135 -1.02 -1.68 -0.92
C LEU A 135 0.41 -2.24 -0.81
N LEU A 136 0.61 -3.53 -1.12
CA LEU A 136 1.96 -4.09 -1.21
C LEU A 136 2.81 -3.39 -2.27
N GLN A 137 2.23 -3.04 -3.43
CA GLN A 137 2.92 -2.24 -4.46
C GLN A 137 3.29 -0.84 -3.95
N VAL A 138 2.40 -0.21 -3.20
CA VAL A 138 2.66 1.10 -2.60
C VAL A 138 3.80 0.99 -1.58
N ILE A 139 3.77 0.00 -0.68
CA ILE A 139 4.83 -0.23 0.32
C ILE A 139 6.18 -0.54 -0.35
N GLU A 140 6.18 -1.38 -1.38
CA GLU A 140 7.39 -1.73 -2.13
C GLU A 140 8.07 -0.51 -2.76
N LYS A 141 7.27 0.45 -3.27
CA LYS A 141 7.77 1.65 -3.94
C LYS A 141 8.11 2.79 -2.98
N HIS A 142 7.35 2.94 -1.91
CA HIS A 142 7.33 4.16 -1.09
C HIS A 142 7.60 3.91 0.40
N GLY A 143 7.83 2.67 0.82
CA GLY A 143 8.01 2.34 2.23
C GLY A 143 6.70 2.26 3.01
N LEU A 144 6.81 2.05 4.32
CA LEU A 144 5.65 1.86 5.21
C LEU A 144 5.04 3.19 5.67
N GLU A 145 5.84 4.26 5.66
CA GLU A 145 5.48 5.60 6.12
C GLU A 145 4.28 6.20 5.37
N VAL A 146 4.04 5.77 4.13
CA VAL A 146 2.89 6.21 3.33
C VAL A 146 1.54 5.71 3.85
N LEU A 147 1.56 4.72 4.75
CA LEU A 147 0.37 4.14 5.39
C LEU A 147 0.26 4.49 6.88
N ALA A 148 1.16 5.34 7.40
CA ALA A 148 1.21 5.74 8.81
C ALA A 148 0.31 6.94 9.13
#